data_AF-A0AA39UAL6-F1
#
_entry.id   AF-A0AA39UAL6-F1
#
_cell.length_a   1.000
_cell.length_b   1.000
_cell.length_c   1.000
_cell.angle_alpha   90.00
_cell.angle_beta   90.00
_cell.angle_gamma   90.00
#
_symmetry.space_group_name_H-M   'P 1'
#
loop_
_entity.id
_entity.type
_entity.pdbx_description
1 polymer ?
#
loop_
_entity_poly.entity_id
_entity_poly.type
_entity_poly.pdbx_seq_one_letter_code
_entity_poly.pdbx_strand_id
1 'polypeptide(L)'
;MVNIPKTRRTYCKGKTCKKHTPHKVTQYKKGKDSIFAQGKRRYDRKQSGYGGQTKPVFHKKAKTTKKVVLRLECTACKYKMQLTLKRCKHFELGGEKKTKGAALTFVCICSMIYLSSSDPLCHFVVSVMLSLYSFLCISTCHTATT
;
A
#
# COMPACT_ATOMS: atom_id res chain seq x y z
N MET A 1 3.21 4.34 -2.51
CA MET A 1 2.80 2.98 -2.10
C MET A 1 3.92 2.34 -1.29
N VAL A 2 3.62 1.73 -0.14
CA VAL A 2 4.62 1.00 0.67
C VAL A 2 4.32 -0.50 0.60
N ASN A 3 5.22 -1.27 -0.01
CA ASN A 3 5.13 -2.72 -0.15
C ASN A 3 6.07 -3.41 0.84
N ILE A 4 5.57 -4.40 1.58
CA ILE A 4 6.36 -5.22 2.49
C ILE A 4 6.17 -6.71 2.17
N PRO A 5 7.25 -7.51 2.11
CA PRO A 5 7.14 -8.93 1.82
C PRO A 5 6.38 -9.69 2.91
N LYS A 6 5.64 -10.72 2.51
CA LYS A 6 4.91 -11.62 3.42
C LYS A 6 5.84 -12.46 4.30
N THR A 7 7.11 -12.59 3.91
CA THR A 7 8.16 -13.31 4.65
C THR A 7 9.37 -12.43 4.88
N ARG A 8 9.89 -12.40 6.10
CA ARG A 8 11.12 -11.65 6.45
C ARG A 8 11.99 -12.49 7.40
N ARG A 9 13.30 -12.56 7.14
CA ARG A 9 14.25 -13.10 8.11
C ARG A 9 14.60 -12.01 9.13
N THR A 10 14.38 -12.29 10.41
CA THR A 10 14.71 -11.37 11.51
C THR A 10 15.06 -12.16 12.75
N TYR A 11 15.66 -11.49 13.74
CA TYR A 11 16.05 -12.11 14.99
C TYR A 11 14.82 -12.54 15.79
N CYS A 12 14.75 -13.81 16.18
CA CYS A 12 13.70 -14.32 17.03
C CYS A 12 14.11 -14.25 18.52
N LYS A 13 13.36 -13.48 19.32
CA LYS A 13 13.52 -13.38 20.79
C LYS A 13 12.95 -14.59 21.55
N GLY A 14 12.46 -15.61 20.85
CA GLY A 14 11.96 -16.83 21.48
C GLY A 14 13.07 -17.54 22.23
N LYS A 15 12.77 -18.05 23.44
CA LYS A 15 13.73 -18.70 24.34
C LYS A 15 14.53 -19.82 23.66
N THR A 16 13.88 -20.56 22.76
CA THR A 16 14.45 -21.71 22.03
C THR A 16 15.21 -21.34 20.75
N CYS A 17 14.88 -20.22 20.10
CA CYS A 17 15.47 -19.87 18.81
C CYS A 17 16.73 -19.01 18.98
N LYS A 18 16.60 -17.86 19.67
CA LYS A 18 17.66 -16.83 19.83
C LYS A 18 18.52 -16.60 18.57
N LYS A 19 17.94 -16.74 17.37
CA LYS A 19 18.63 -16.72 16.06
C LYS A 19 17.75 -16.11 14.99
N HIS A 20 18.33 -15.84 13.82
CA HIS A 20 17.63 -15.27 12.66
C HIS A 20 16.83 -16.33 11.90
N THR A 21 15.52 -16.37 12.14
CA THR A 21 14.59 -17.31 11.52
C THR A 21 13.67 -16.59 10.51
N PRO A 22 13.09 -17.32 9.54
CA PRO A 22 12.06 -16.76 8.69
C PRO A 22 10.77 -16.54 9.49
N HIS A 23 10.22 -15.33 9.40
CA HIS A 23 8.98 -14.92 10.04
C HIS A 23 7.89 -14.64 8.99
N LYS A 24 6.67 -15.09 9.28
CA LYS A 24 5.46 -14.71 8.55
C LYS A 24 5.02 -13.31 8.99
N VAL A 25 4.85 -12.41 8.04
CA VAL A 25 4.48 -11.01 8.27
C VAL A 25 2.99 -10.85 8.04
N THR A 26 2.28 -10.36 9.05
CA THR A 26 0.85 -10.03 8.97
C THR A 26 0.62 -8.61 9.46
N GLN A 27 -0.47 -7.98 9.02
CA GLN A 27 -0.87 -6.69 9.56
C GLN A 27 -1.55 -6.89 10.93
N TYR A 28 -1.15 -6.10 11.92
CA TYR A 28 -1.83 -6.07 13.20
C TYR A 28 -3.22 -5.46 13.06
N LYS A 29 -4.21 -6.15 13.61
CA LYS A 29 -5.57 -5.63 13.81
C LYS A 29 -5.84 -5.54 15.31
N LYS A 30 -6.48 -4.44 15.74
CA LYS A 30 -6.95 -4.28 17.12
C LYS A 30 -8.08 -5.31 17.36
N GLY A 31 -8.01 -6.03 18.47
CA GLY A 31 -9.09 -6.93 18.91
C GLY A 31 -10.31 -6.18 19.45
N LYS A 32 -11.37 -6.93 19.76
CA LYS A 32 -12.56 -6.42 20.47
C LYS A 32 -12.16 -5.96 21.88
N ASP A 33 -12.67 -4.81 22.30
CA ASP A 33 -12.43 -4.30 23.65
C ASP A 33 -13.18 -5.17 24.69
N SER A 34 -12.52 -5.52 25.79
CA SER A 34 -13.10 -6.34 26.86
C SER A 34 -13.96 -5.50 27.81
N ILE A 35 -15.15 -6.01 28.16
CA ILE A 35 -16.12 -5.33 29.05
C ILE A 35 -15.67 -5.41 30.51
N PHE A 36 -15.02 -6.51 30.89
CA PHE A 36 -14.61 -6.77 32.29
C PHE A 36 -13.33 -6.03 32.69
N ALA A 37 -12.68 -5.32 31.75
CA ALA A 37 -11.54 -4.48 32.05
C ALA A 37 -11.92 -3.42 33.10
N GLN A 38 -11.05 -3.20 34.09
CA GLN A 38 -11.32 -2.31 35.22
C GLN A 38 -11.75 -0.90 34.77
N GLY A 39 -11.13 -0.36 33.71
CA GLY A 39 -11.48 0.95 33.16
C GLY A 39 -12.90 1.01 32.60
N LYS A 40 -13.35 -0.05 31.92
CA LYS A 40 -14.70 -0.13 31.36
C LYS A 40 -15.75 -0.31 32.47
N ARG A 41 -15.52 -1.22 33.43
CA ARG A 41 -16.37 -1.37 34.62
C ARG A 41 -16.55 -0.05 35.40
N ARG A 42 -15.45 0.70 35.59
CA ARG A 42 -15.49 2.01 36.23
C ARG A 42 -16.26 3.04 35.40
N TYR A 43 -16.06 3.06 34.08
CA TYR A 43 -16.77 3.97 33.17
C TYR A 43 -18.27 3.71 33.21
N ASP A 44 -18.69 2.46 33.11
CA ASP A 44 -20.12 2.09 33.07
C ASP A 44 -20.82 2.41 34.39
N ARG A 45 -20.17 2.14 35.53
CA ARG A 45 -20.67 2.56 36.85
C ARG A 45 -20.71 4.08 37.02
N LYS A 46 -19.78 4.82 36.42
CA LYS A 46 -19.82 6.30 36.46
C LYS A 46 -20.93 6.84 35.56
N GLN A 47 -21.20 6.15 34.45
CA GLN A 47 -22.16 6.57 33.43
C GLN A 47 -23.61 6.22 33.79
N SER A 48 -23.84 5.29 34.72
CA SER A 48 -25.18 4.92 35.19
C SER A 48 -25.84 6.02 36.03
N GLY A 49 -27.15 6.18 35.87
CA GLY A 49 -27.96 7.20 36.57
C GLY A 49 -28.19 8.45 35.71
N TYR A 50 -28.55 9.55 36.35
CA TYR A 50 -28.76 10.85 35.70
C TYR A 50 -27.47 11.68 35.68
N GLY A 51 -27.37 12.67 34.78
CA GLY A 51 -26.21 13.56 34.68
C GLY A 51 -25.46 13.55 33.34
N GLY A 52 -25.96 12.81 32.34
CA GLY A 52 -25.46 12.87 30.97
C GLY A 52 -24.07 12.24 30.78
N GLN A 53 -23.27 12.79 29.87
CA GLN A 53 -21.96 12.24 29.50
C GLN A 53 -20.88 12.60 30.52
N THR A 54 -20.29 11.61 31.20
CA THR A 54 -19.40 11.84 32.36
C THR A 54 -17.90 11.95 32.05
N LYS A 55 -17.50 11.71 30.80
CA LYS A 55 -16.12 11.73 30.31
C LYS A 55 -16.03 12.44 28.95
N PRO A 56 -14.94 13.18 28.68
CA PRO A 56 -14.83 13.98 27.47
C PRO A 56 -14.75 13.09 26.22
N VAL A 57 -15.49 13.48 25.18
CA VAL A 57 -15.40 12.89 23.84
C VAL A 57 -14.48 13.74 22.99
N PHE A 58 -13.52 13.11 22.33
CA PHE A 58 -12.55 13.83 21.50
C PHE A 58 -13.06 14.04 20.08
N HIS A 59 -13.29 15.30 19.67
CA HIS A 59 -13.85 15.63 18.35
C HIS A 59 -12.81 16.07 17.30
N LYS A 60 -11.71 16.72 17.70
CA LYS A 60 -10.76 17.39 16.80
C LYS A 60 -9.66 16.44 16.28
N LYS A 61 -10.03 15.45 15.45
CA LYS A 61 -9.07 14.50 14.85
C LYS A 61 -8.25 15.13 13.72
N ALA A 62 -6.99 15.46 13.98
CA ALA A 62 -6.09 16.05 12.97
C ALA A 62 -5.37 15.01 12.08
N LYS A 63 -5.14 13.78 12.57
CA LYS A 63 -4.32 12.79 11.85
C LYS A 63 -5.18 11.94 10.90
N THR A 64 -4.82 11.94 9.62
CA THR A 64 -5.50 11.16 8.57
C THR A 64 -5.05 9.71 8.48
N THR A 65 -3.81 9.41 8.91
CA THR A 65 -3.21 8.06 8.81
C THR A 65 -2.80 7.52 10.18
N LYS A 66 -2.70 6.20 10.29
CA LYS A 66 -2.23 5.48 11.49
C LYS A 66 -0.81 4.95 11.26
N LYS A 67 -0.07 4.67 12.33
CA LYS A 67 1.17 3.88 12.23
C LYS A 67 0.77 2.43 11.99
N VAL A 68 1.24 1.85 10.90
CA VAL A 68 1.00 0.43 10.61
C VAL A 68 1.92 -0.40 11.50
N VAL A 69 1.36 -1.40 12.18
CA VAL A 69 2.11 -2.35 12.99
C VAL A 69 2.07 -3.70 12.31
N LEU A 70 3.24 -4.31 12.15
CA LEU A 70 3.41 -5.66 11.63
C LEU A 70 3.46 -6.63 12.80
N ARG A 71 2.75 -7.76 12.67
CA ARG A 71 2.89 -8.92 13.54
C ARG A 71 3.75 -9.94 12.80
N LEU A 72 4.94 -10.19 13.34
CA LEU A 72 5.91 -11.16 12.84
C LEU A 72 5.76 -12.45 13.65
N GLU A 73 5.44 -13.55 12.99
CA GLU A 73 5.31 -14.87 13.60
C GLU A 73 6.46 -15.77 13.16
N CYS A 74 7.23 -16.28 14.13
CA CYS A 74 8.32 -17.20 13.86
C CYS A 74 7.77 -18.55 13.37
N THR A 75 8.33 -19.08 12.29
CA THR A 75 7.94 -20.38 11.74
C THR A 75 8.29 -21.56 12.66
N ALA A 76 9.40 -21.48 13.40
CA ALA A 76 9.88 -22.57 14.26
C ALA A 76 9.20 -22.58 15.64
N CYS A 77 9.25 -21.46 16.39
CA CYS A 77 8.76 -21.40 17.77
C CYS A 77 7.39 -20.71 17.94
N LYS A 78 6.79 -20.24 16.84
CA LYS A 78 5.50 -19.50 16.84
C LYS A 78 5.47 -18.25 17.72
N TYR A 79 6.64 -17.78 18.18
CA TYR A 79 6.76 -16.54 18.92
C TYR A 79 6.35 -15.36 18.05
N LYS A 80 5.53 -14.47 18.61
CA LYS A 80 4.96 -13.31 17.92
C LYS A 80 5.64 -12.05 18.43
N MET A 81 6.15 -11.23 17.52
CA MET A 81 6.69 -9.90 17.83
C MET A 81 6.02 -8.83 16.99
N GLN A 82 6.03 -7.60 17.50
CA GLN A 82 5.42 -6.45 16.86
C GLN A 82 6.49 -5.48 16.38
N LEU A 83 6.36 -5.00 15.14
CA LEU A 83 7.23 -3.97 14.57
C LEU A 83 6.38 -2.81 14.06
N THR A 84 6.65 -1.60 14.54
CA THR A 84 5.95 -0.39 14.11
C THR A 84 6.66 0.26 12.93
N LEU A 85 5.89 0.66 11.91
CA LEU A 85 6.39 1.43 10.78
C LEU A 85 6.12 2.93 10.94
N LYS A 86 6.74 3.73 10.07
CA LYS A 86 6.36 5.13 9.86
C LYS A 86 4.93 5.20 9.27
N ARG A 87 4.28 6.37 9.39
CA ARG A 87 2.91 6.57 8.87
C ARG A 87 2.93 6.52 7.34
N CYS A 88 1.98 5.80 6.75
CA CYS A 88 1.79 5.68 5.30
C CYS A 88 0.30 5.74 4.97
N LYS A 89 -0.05 6.25 3.77
CA LYS A 89 -1.44 6.32 3.27
C LYS A 89 -1.90 4.98 2.68
N HIS A 90 -1.08 4.41 1.79
CA HIS A 90 -1.35 3.13 1.15
C HIS A 90 -0.30 2.10 1.54
N PHE A 91 -0.76 0.95 2.01
CA PHE A 91 0.06 -0.13 2.54
C PHE A 91 -0.43 -1.45 1.97
N GLU A 92 0.49 -2.21 1.37
CA GLU A 92 0.22 -3.50 0.74
C GLU A 92 1.20 -4.57 1.26
N LEU A 93 0.69 -5.80 1.45
CA LEU A 93 1.52 -6.96 1.82
C LEU A 93 1.72 -7.87 0.62
N GLY A 94 2.98 -8.04 0.22
CA GLY A 94 3.37 -8.97 -0.84
C GLY A 94 2.89 -8.55 -2.21
N GLY A 95 2.90 -7.23 -2.49
CA GLY A 95 2.73 -6.73 -3.85
C GLY A 95 3.90 -7.15 -4.74
N GLU A 96 3.69 -7.08 -6.05
CA GLU A 96 4.72 -7.38 -7.04
C GLU A 96 5.91 -6.44 -6.91
N LYS A 97 7.10 -6.98 -7.17
CA LYS A 97 8.30 -6.15 -7.21
C LYS A 97 8.28 -5.36 -8.50
N LYS A 98 8.50 -4.05 -8.41
CA LYS A 98 8.61 -3.19 -9.59
C LYS A 98 9.80 -3.66 -10.44
N THR A 99 9.54 -3.97 -11.70
CA THR A 99 10.59 -4.26 -12.69
C THR A 99 11.32 -2.96 -13.04
N LYS A 100 12.64 -3.04 -13.24
CA LYS A 100 13.45 -1.90 -13.67
C LYS A 100 13.38 -1.83 -15.20
N GLY A 101 13.00 -0.67 -15.75
CA GLY A 101 13.07 -0.42 -17.20
C GLY A 101 11.93 -1.00 -18.04
N ALA A 102 10.83 -1.47 -17.43
CA ALA A 102 9.65 -1.85 -18.21
C ALA A 102 9.01 -0.58 -18.82
N ALA A 103 8.89 -0.56 -20.15
CA ALA A 103 8.13 0.48 -20.84
C ALA A 103 6.69 0.46 -20.35
N LEU A 104 6.14 1.64 -20.06
CA LEU A 104 4.72 1.80 -19.79
C LEU A 104 3.94 1.22 -20.98
N THR A 105 2.97 0.34 -20.70
CA THR A 105 2.20 -0.46 -21.68
C THR A 105 1.45 0.35 -22.73
N PHE A 106 1.49 1.68 -22.65
CA PHE A 106 0.94 2.60 -23.63
C PHE A 106 1.56 2.44 -25.03
N VAL A 107 2.83 1.99 -25.13
CA VAL A 107 3.52 1.86 -26.44
C VAL A 107 3.16 0.57 -27.17
N CYS A 108 2.72 -0.49 -26.47
CA CYS A 108 2.53 -1.81 -27.07
C CYS A 108 1.11 -2.03 -27.60
N ILE A 109 0.11 -1.30 -27.07
CA ILE A 109 -1.30 -1.43 -27.51
C ILE A 109 -1.51 -0.80 -28.91
N CYS A 110 -0.79 0.27 -29.23
CA CYS A 110 -0.89 0.93 -30.55
C CYS A 110 -0.45 0.00 -31.69
N SER A 111 0.60 -0.81 -31.49
CA SER A 111 1.10 -1.75 -32.50
C SER A 111 0.17 -2.95 -32.74
N MET A 112 -0.58 -3.39 -31.72
CA MET A 112 -1.50 -4.52 -31.83
C MET A 112 -2.82 -4.16 -32.53
N ILE A 113 -3.30 -2.92 -32.36
CA ILE A 113 -4.44 -2.40 -33.12
C ILE A 113 -4.10 -2.33 -34.61
N TYR A 114 -2.86 -1.94 -34.95
CA TYR A 114 -2.43 -1.81 -36.34
C TYR A 114 -2.35 -3.14 -37.12
N LEU A 115 -2.05 -4.25 -36.44
CA LEU A 115 -1.90 -5.56 -37.09
C LEU A 115 -3.22 -6.34 -37.19
N SER A 116 -4.28 -5.90 -36.51
CA SER A 116 -5.57 -6.60 -36.44
C SER A 116 -6.68 -5.96 -37.27
N SER A 117 -6.48 -4.75 -37.80
CA SER A 117 -7.45 -4.05 -38.65
C SER A 117 -7.10 -4.23 -40.13
N SER A 118 -7.80 -5.12 -40.82
CA SER A 118 -7.82 -5.20 -42.29
C SER A 118 -8.74 -4.13 -42.94
N ASP A 119 -9.07 -3.07 -42.21
CA ASP A 119 -9.92 -1.98 -42.67
C ASP A 119 -9.05 -0.85 -43.28
N PRO A 120 -9.22 -0.51 -44.58
CA PRO A 120 -8.38 0.49 -45.26
C PRO A 120 -8.51 1.91 -44.68
N LEU A 121 -9.59 2.19 -43.93
CA LEU A 121 -9.79 3.46 -43.22
C LEU A 121 -8.86 3.62 -42.02
N CYS A 122 -8.53 2.55 -41.29
CA CYS A 122 -7.67 2.63 -40.10
C CYS A 122 -6.20 2.91 -40.46
N HIS A 123 -5.74 2.42 -41.61
CA HIS A 123 -4.37 2.67 -42.09
C HIS A 123 -4.15 4.13 -42.50
N PHE A 124 -5.18 4.77 -43.11
CA PHE A 124 -5.12 6.18 -43.49
C PHE A 124 -5.05 7.11 -42.25
N VAL A 125 -5.88 6.84 -41.24
CA VAL A 125 -5.91 7.66 -40.01
C VAL A 125 -4.58 7.60 -39.26
N VAL A 126 -3.96 6.42 -39.15
CA VAL A 126 -2.66 6.29 -38.46
C VAL A 126 -1.51 6.86 -39.28
N SER A 127 -1.52 6.74 -40.62
CA SER A 127 -0.52 7.40 -41.46
C SER A 127 -0.59 8.93 -41.36
N VAL A 128 -1.79 9.50 -41.23
CA VAL A 128 -1.99 10.95 -41.00
C VAL A 128 -1.59 11.35 -39.58
N MET A 129 -1.87 10.52 -38.58
CA MET A 129 -1.44 10.78 -37.20
C MET A 129 0.08 10.68 -37.04
N LEU A 130 0.76 9.71 -37.67
CA LEU A 130 2.22 9.57 -37.62
C LEU A 130 2.94 10.71 -38.35
N SER A 131 2.40 11.19 -39.47
CA SER A 131 2.97 12.34 -40.18
C SER A 131 2.79 13.63 -39.36
N LEU A 132 1.61 13.86 -38.76
CA LEU A 132 1.40 14.99 -37.86
C LEU A 132 2.30 14.94 -36.61
N TYR A 133 2.51 13.77 -36.02
CA TYR A 133 3.44 13.60 -34.89
C TYR A 133 4.91 13.82 -35.29
N SER A 134 5.30 13.42 -36.49
CA SER A 134 6.64 13.69 -37.02
C SER A 134 6.87 15.19 -37.26
N PHE A 135 5.85 15.90 -37.77
CA PHE A 135 5.90 17.36 -37.94
C PHE A 135 5.95 18.11 -36.60
N LEU A 136 5.21 17.66 -35.57
CA LEU A 136 5.26 18.26 -34.23
C LEU A 136 6.60 18.01 -33.51
N CYS A 137 7.20 16.83 -33.68
CA CYS A 137 8.52 16.52 -33.12
C CYS A 137 9.65 17.32 -33.80
N ILE A 138 9.59 17.57 -35.11
CA ILE A 138 10.61 18.38 -35.80
C ILE A 138 10.52 19.85 -35.37
N SER A 139 9.30 20.38 -35.15
CA SER A 139 9.11 21.78 -34.74
C SER A 139 9.56 22.06 -33.29
N THR A 140 9.48 21.07 -32.39
CA THR A 140 9.95 21.23 -31.00
C THR A 140 11.45 21.02 -30.84
N CYS A 141 12.11 20.32 -31.78
CA CYS A 141 13.56 20.16 -31.76
C CYS A 141 14.31 21.42 -32.26
N HIS A 142 13.70 22.23 -33.13
CA HIS A 142 14.38 23.40 -33.70
C HIS A 142 14.38 24.66 -32.80
N THR A 143 13.54 24.69 -31.76
CA THR A 143 13.51 25.80 -30.77
C THR A 143 14.34 25.53 -29.51
N ALA A 144 14.97 24.35 -29.41
CA ALA A 144 15.82 23.98 -28.26
C ALA A 144 17.33 24.18 -28.51
N THR A 145 17.72 24.68 -29.68
CA THR A 145 19.11 25.04 -30.03
C THR A 145 19.19 26.46 -30.61
N THR A 146 18.86 27.44 -29.77
CA THR A 146 19.41 28.81 -29.77
C THR A 146 19.28 29.38 -28.36
#